data_AF-A0A2T4VQ04-F1
#
_entry.id   AF-A0A2T4VQ04-F1
#
_cell.length_a   1.000
_cell.length_b   1.000
_cell.length_c   1.000
_cell.angle_alpha   90.00
_cell.angle_beta   90.00
_cell.angle_gamma   90.00
#
_symmetry.space_group_name_H-M   'P 1'
#
loop_
_entity.id
_entity.type
_entity.pdbx_description
1 polymer ?
#
loop_
_entity_poly.entity_id
_entity_poly.type
_entity_poly.pdbx_seq_one_letter_code
_entity_poly.pdbx_strand_id
1 'polypeptide(L)'
;MALVTRGSLAATLLRGLAGVLAGGVLACGDSLVDESYLGTPRFTVDGSVNGTSASVDATNPDVSVAVFWMPRGTQLGGEDVLVEQQGTAIRAEYYRRFQVKLFDEPEAGSLVTLSSGARYGIAKLGAYRDANGNRRRDEEEPLLGLSDGRVLMRVPEALSARDSPTGRPLVAGWHILTIPFDCPPPEGTPPGSGSSGGPGPVPDGECAVPLGAGCKNDAECGVGGVCIHEYRWPWPGGACAIPEPPRDVCRQRGSVFVGIPEAPGTGYWLKGCQVSADCGRVAPYQCDQQNRACMPTAEIPVELQDSMSPQSLCRAPDSSQPLQAVPVP
;
A
#
# COMPACT_ATOMS: atom_id res chain seq x y z
N MET A 1 67.32 -88.60 -6.79
CA MET A 1 66.68 -87.63 -5.86
C MET A 1 66.90 -86.23 -6.41
N ALA A 2 65.91 -85.35 -6.24
CA ALA A 2 65.80 -83.94 -6.69
C ALA A 2 65.08 -83.72 -8.05
N LEU A 3 63.84 -83.23 -7.92
CA LEU A 3 62.94 -82.62 -8.93
C LEU A 3 63.09 -81.08 -8.84
N VAL A 4 63.29 -80.33 -9.92
CA VAL A 4 62.32 -79.82 -10.93
C VAL A 4 61.58 -78.52 -10.50
N THR A 5 61.96 -77.44 -11.20
CA THR A 5 61.22 -76.31 -11.81
C THR A 5 60.15 -75.46 -11.09
N ARG A 6 60.24 -74.15 -11.44
CA ARG A 6 59.20 -73.16 -11.81
C ARG A 6 58.15 -72.71 -10.78
N GLY A 7 58.04 -71.39 -10.65
CA GLY A 7 56.76 -70.71 -10.94
C GLY A 7 56.17 -69.77 -9.89
N SER A 8 55.82 -68.58 -10.39
CA SER A 8 54.58 -67.82 -10.13
C SER A 8 54.39 -66.93 -8.88
N LEU A 9 54.04 -65.68 -9.21
CA LEU A 9 53.09 -64.72 -8.61
C LEU A 9 52.39 -65.09 -7.29
N ALA A 10 52.40 -64.16 -6.31
CA ALA A 10 51.23 -63.42 -5.82
C ALA A 10 51.51 -62.74 -4.46
N ALA A 11 50.99 -61.51 -4.33
CA ALA A 11 50.43 -60.80 -3.16
C ALA A 11 50.87 -61.26 -1.73
N THR A 12 51.11 -60.40 -0.74
CA THR A 12 50.24 -59.30 -0.26
C THR A 12 50.90 -58.60 0.96
N LEU A 13 50.50 -57.35 1.24
CA LEU A 13 50.34 -56.73 2.59
C LEU A 13 51.58 -56.30 3.42
N LEU A 14 51.77 -54.97 3.62
CA LEU A 14 51.38 -54.21 4.85
C LEU A 14 52.16 -52.90 5.05
N ARG A 15 51.39 -51.87 5.44
CA ARG A 15 51.69 -50.76 6.37
C ARG A 15 52.62 -49.61 5.95
N GLY A 16 52.09 -48.39 6.04
CA GLY A 16 52.88 -47.16 6.23
C GLY A 16 52.09 -45.87 6.00
N LEU A 17 51.39 -45.40 7.03
CA LEU A 17 50.68 -44.12 7.12
C LEU A 17 51.67 -42.97 7.41
N ALA A 18 51.60 -41.85 6.68
CA ALA A 18 51.89 -40.46 7.12
C ALA A 18 51.72 -39.53 5.90
N GLY A 19 50.73 -38.62 5.85
CA GLY A 19 50.87 -37.23 6.30
C GLY A 19 51.08 -36.29 5.08
N VAL A 20 50.05 -35.76 4.39
CA VAL A 20 49.17 -34.61 4.71
C VAL A 20 49.64 -33.27 4.05
N LEU A 21 48.78 -32.79 3.14
CA LEU A 21 48.41 -31.40 2.78
C LEU A 21 49.40 -30.42 2.13
N ALA A 22 49.03 -29.91 0.95
CA ALA A 22 48.80 -28.46 0.71
C ALA A 22 48.30 -28.22 -0.73
N GLY A 23 47.22 -27.44 -0.89
CA GLY A 23 46.79 -26.94 -2.20
C GLY A 23 45.29 -26.94 -2.50
N GLY A 24 44.42 -27.08 -1.50
CA GLY A 24 43.02 -26.71 -1.66
C GLY A 24 42.91 -25.19 -1.60
N VAL A 25 42.74 -24.53 -2.74
CA VAL A 25 42.42 -23.11 -2.77
C VAL A 25 41.06 -22.95 -2.07
N LEU A 26 41.11 -22.33 -0.90
CA LEU A 26 39.98 -21.84 -0.15
C LEU A 26 39.21 -20.84 -1.01
N ALA A 27 38.15 -21.29 -1.68
CA ALA A 27 37.03 -20.43 -1.95
C ALA A 27 36.26 -20.28 -0.62
N CYS A 28 36.75 -19.41 0.26
CA CYS A 28 35.95 -18.86 1.35
C CYS A 28 34.92 -17.89 0.74
N GLY A 29 33.92 -18.44 0.05
CA GLY A 29 32.65 -17.76 -0.10
C GLY A 29 31.90 -18.02 1.20
N ASP A 30 32.09 -17.16 2.21
CA ASP A 30 31.14 -17.10 3.31
C ASP A 30 29.77 -16.96 2.68
N SER A 31 28.86 -17.90 2.94
CA SER A 31 27.45 -17.71 2.65
C SER A 31 26.96 -16.58 3.57
N LEU A 32 27.18 -15.34 3.17
CA LEU A 32 26.63 -14.12 3.79
C LEU A 32 25.09 -14.03 3.63
N VAL A 33 24.47 -15.16 3.29
CA VAL A 33 23.08 -15.34 2.94
C VAL A 33 22.69 -16.66 3.60
N ASP A 34 22.24 -16.59 4.85
CA ASP A 34 21.61 -17.74 5.49
C ASP A 34 20.25 -18.02 4.80
N GLU A 35 19.62 -19.17 5.10
CA GLU A 35 18.29 -19.53 4.54
C GLU A 35 17.18 -18.53 4.92
N SER A 36 17.48 -17.46 5.67
CA SER A 36 16.55 -16.40 6.04
C SER A 36 16.59 -15.17 5.13
N TYR A 37 17.62 -15.03 4.29
CA TYR A 37 17.70 -13.91 3.34
C TYR A 37 16.83 -14.16 2.10
N LEU A 38 15.72 -13.45 2.02
CA LEU A 38 14.78 -13.48 0.90
C LEU A 38 15.10 -12.45 -0.20
N GLY A 39 16.21 -11.71 -0.10
CA GLY A 39 16.55 -10.62 -1.01
C GLY A 39 16.39 -9.23 -0.40
N THR A 40 16.64 -8.21 -1.21
CA THR A 40 16.24 -6.83 -0.90
C THR A 40 14.77 -6.65 -1.30
N PRO A 41 13.88 -6.26 -0.37
CA PRO A 41 12.48 -6.03 -0.71
C PRO A 41 12.36 -4.90 -1.74
N ARG A 42 11.49 -5.09 -2.72
CA ARG A 42 11.11 -4.06 -3.70
C ARG A 42 10.25 -2.98 -3.07
N PHE A 43 9.45 -3.36 -2.08
CA PHE A 43 8.61 -2.45 -1.32
C PHE A 43 8.33 -3.04 0.06
N THR A 44 8.09 -2.15 1.02
CA THR A 44 7.77 -2.50 2.39
C THR A 44 6.51 -1.77 2.78
N VAL A 45 5.53 -2.52 3.28
CA VAL A 45 4.27 -1.99 3.78
C VAL A 45 4.29 -2.12 5.30
N ASP A 46 4.27 -0.98 5.98
CA ASP A 46 4.00 -0.95 7.41
C ASP A 46 2.48 -0.94 7.64
N GLY A 47 2.01 -1.58 8.70
CA GLY A 47 0.58 -1.63 8.99
C GLY A 47 0.29 -1.95 10.44
N SER A 48 -1.00 -1.97 10.78
CA SER A 48 -1.48 -2.37 12.09
C SER A 48 -2.74 -3.22 11.96
N VAL A 49 -2.93 -4.16 12.87
CA VAL A 49 -4.20 -4.90 12.99
C VAL A 49 -5.05 -4.21 14.05
N ASN A 50 -6.20 -3.72 13.63
CA ASN A 50 -7.19 -3.08 14.48
C ASN A 50 -8.46 -3.92 14.50
N GLY A 51 -9.25 -3.81 15.56
CA GLY A 51 -10.51 -4.54 15.66
C GLY A 51 -11.29 -4.15 16.91
N THR A 52 -12.60 -4.40 16.88
CA THR A 52 -13.45 -4.27 18.07
C THR A 52 -13.29 -5.51 18.96
N SER A 53 -13.53 -5.38 20.26
CA SER A 53 -13.32 -6.48 21.22
C SER A 53 -14.19 -7.72 20.95
N ALA A 54 -15.27 -7.61 20.19
CA ALA A 54 -16.12 -8.74 19.80
C ALA A 54 -15.53 -9.54 18.62
N SER A 55 -14.82 -8.86 17.72
CA SER A 55 -14.15 -9.46 16.56
C SER A 55 -12.76 -10.03 16.89
N VAL A 56 -12.31 -9.86 18.15
CA VAL A 56 -10.98 -10.23 18.64
C VAL A 56 -11.10 -11.49 19.50
N ASP A 57 -10.50 -12.58 19.04
CA ASP A 57 -10.29 -13.76 19.88
C ASP A 57 -9.15 -13.46 20.88
N ALA A 58 -9.51 -12.95 22.05
CA ALA A 58 -8.53 -12.60 23.09
C ALA A 58 -7.72 -13.82 23.58
N THR A 59 -8.20 -15.05 23.33
CA THR A 59 -7.47 -16.28 23.65
C THR A 59 -6.54 -16.75 22.53
N ASN A 60 -6.79 -16.33 21.29
CA ASN A 60 -5.91 -16.58 20.16
C ASN A 60 -5.68 -15.28 19.37
N PRO A 61 -4.71 -14.45 19.82
CA PRO A 61 -4.50 -13.13 19.26
C PRO A 61 -3.82 -13.15 17.87
N ASP A 62 -3.46 -14.32 17.36
CA ASP A 62 -2.66 -14.44 16.15
C ASP A 62 -3.55 -14.42 14.90
N VAL A 63 -3.19 -13.56 13.95
CA VAL A 63 -3.76 -13.53 12.61
C VAL A 63 -2.65 -13.60 11.56
N SER A 64 -2.96 -14.18 10.41
CA SER A 64 -2.11 -14.07 9.23
C SER A 64 -2.55 -12.85 8.43
N VAL A 65 -1.60 -12.00 8.05
CA VAL A 65 -1.82 -10.85 7.17
C VAL A 65 -1.06 -11.06 5.87
N ALA A 66 -1.74 -10.92 4.73
CA ALA A 66 -1.15 -11.04 3.40
C ALA A 66 -1.65 -9.96 2.44
N VAL A 67 -1.00 -9.83 1.29
CA VAL A 67 -1.43 -8.92 0.22
C VAL A 67 -2.42 -9.65 -0.69
N PHE A 68 -3.57 -9.04 -0.92
CA PHE A 68 -4.61 -9.55 -1.81
C PHE A 68 -4.87 -8.57 -2.96
N TRP A 69 -4.52 -8.97 -4.17
CA TRP A 69 -4.76 -8.20 -5.38
C TRP A 69 -6.21 -8.29 -5.83
N MET A 70 -6.70 -7.22 -6.44
CA MET A 70 -8.02 -7.11 -7.07
C MET A 70 -7.84 -7.12 -8.60
N PRO A 71 -7.92 -8.27 -9.28
CA PRO A 71 -7.69 -8.37 -10.73
C PRO A 71 -8.66 -7.55 -11.58
N ARG A 72 -9.82 -7.19 -11.01
CA ARG A 72 -10.84 -6.35 -11.64
C ARG A 72 -10.71 -4.86 -11.30
N GLY A 73 -9.74 -4.49 -10.47
CA GLY A 73 -9.48 -3.10 -10.08
C GLY A 73 -10.70 -2.39 -9.51
N THR A 74 -11.02 -1.23 -10.09
CA THR A 74 -12.11 -0.34 -9.66
C THR A 74 -13.48 -0.69 -10.27
N GLN A 75 -13.59 -1.81 -10.99
CA GLN A 75 -14.88 -2.25 -11.54
C GLN A 75 -15.85 -2.60 -10.41
N LEU A 76 -17.15 -2.40 -10.65
CA LEU A 76 -18.19 -2.75 -9.68
C LEU A 76 -18.15 -4.26 -9.37
N GLY A 77 -18.14 -4.62 -8.08
CA GLY A 77 -17.95 -6.02 -7.63
C GLY A 77 -16.53 -6.55 -7.85
N GLY A 78 -15.56 -5.69 -8.23
CA GLY A 78 -14.16 -6.07 -8.38
C GLY A 78 -13.47 -6.42 -7.06
N GLU A 79 -13.99 -5.87 -5.95
CA GLU A 79 -13.52 -6.13 -4.59
C GLU A 79 -13.86 -7.54 -4.08
N ASP A 80 -14.83 -8.21 -4.71
CA ASP A 80 -15.26 -9.55 -4.32
C ASP A 80 -14.29 -10.63 -4.82
N VAL A 81 -13.38 -10.28 -5.74
CA VAL A 81 -12.39 -11.20 -6.30
C VAL A 81 -10.99 -10.79 -5.83
N LEU A 82 -10.54 -11.46 -4.79
CA LEU A 82 -9.24 -11.23 -4.15
C LEU A 82 -8.30 -12.41 -4.41
N VAL A 83 -7.09 -12.12 -4.89
CA VAL A 83 -6.04 -13.11 -5.16
C VAL A 83 -4.84 -12.82 -4.28
N GLU A 84 -4.51 -13.75 -3.40
CA GLU A 84 -3.35 -13.62 -2.51
C GLU A 84 -2.03 -13.61 -3.30
N GLN A 85 -1.14 -12.66 -2.97
CA GLN A 85 0.24 -12.72 -3.43
C GLN A 85 1.02 -13.72 -2.58
N GLN A 86 1.49 -14.78 -3.25
CA GLN A 86 2.28 -15.82 -2.62
C GLN A 86 3.53 -15.22 -1.92
N GLY A 87 3.86 -15.78 -0.75
CA GLY A 87 5.04 -15.37 0.02
C GLY A 87 4.90 -14.05 0.77
N THR A 88 3.71 -13.42 0.79
CA THR A 88 3.48 -12.17 1.54
C THR A 88 2.83 -12.38 2.91
N ALA A 89 2.35 -13.59 3.20
CA ALA A 89 1.73 -13.91 4.47
C ALA A 89 2.72 -13.81 5.63
N ILE A 90 2.38 -13.01 6.63
CA ILE A 90 3.10 -12.87 7.90
C ILE A 90 2.16 -13.13 9.06
N ARG A 91 2.71 -13.56 10.18
CA ARG A 91 1.97 -13.57 11.46
C ARG A 91 1.98 -12.18 12.06
N ALA A 92 0.82 -11.72 12.47
CA ALA A 92 0.61 -10.48 13.20
C ALA A 92 -0.25 -10.75 14.44
N GLU A 93 -0.21 -9.82 15.39
CA GLU A 93 -1.03 -9.86 16.60
C GLU A 93 -1.96 -8.64 16.62
N TYR A 94 -3.12 -8.77 17.27
CA TYR A 94 -4.04 -7.65 17.48
C TYR A 94 -3.36 -6.45 18.14
N TYR A 95 -3.73 -5.24 17.69
CA TYR A 95 -3.23 -3.95 18.18
C TYR A 95 -1.71 -3.77 18.08
N ARG A 96 -1.03 -4.65 17.32
CA ARG A 96 0.38 -4.51 17.02
C ARG A 96 0.60 -4.02 15.61
N ARG A 97 1.73 -3.34 15.46
CA ARG A 97 2.27 -3.01 14.15
C ARG A 97 2.94 -4.22 13.55
N PHE A 98 2.84 -4.33 12.23
CA PHE A 98 3.50 -5.34 11.44
C PHE A 98 4.18 -4.70 10.23
N GLN A 99 5.02 -5.48 9.57
CA GLN A 99 5.66 -5.09 8.32
C GLN A 99 5.59 -6.23 7.31
N VAL A 100 4.94 -5.98 6.17
CA VAL A 100 4.91 -6.89 5.03
C VAL A 100 5.99 -6.45 4.03
N LYS A 101 6.86 -7.37 3.64
CA LYS A 101 7.92 -7.13 2.66
C LYS A 101 7.53 -7.77 1.32
N LEU A 102 7.61 -6.99 0.26
CA LEU A 102 7.30 -7.43 -1.10
C LEU A 102 8.59 -7.61 -1.87
N PHE A 103 8.90 -8.86 -2.21
CA PHE A 103 10.11 -9.22 -2.96
C PHE A 103 9.83 -9.35 -4.47
N ASP A 104 8.60 -9.73 -4.82
CA ASP A 104 8.18 -9.99 -6.18
C ASP A 104 7.17 -8.97 -6.69
N GLU A 105 7.14 -8.82 -8.01
CA GLU A 105 6.05 -8.12 -8.70
C GLU A 105 4.76 -8.94 -8.59
N PRO A 106 3.58 -8.30 -8.61
CA PRO A 106 2.33 -9.03 -8.80
C PRO A 106 2.36 -9.86 -10.09
N GLU A 107 1.77 -11.04 -10.02
CA GLU A 107 1.58 -11.88 -11.21
C GLU A 107 0.78 -11.12 -12.28
N ALA A 108 1.03 -11.43 -13.56
CA ALA A 108 0.37 -10.74 -14.66
C ALA A 108 -1.18 -10.83 -14.59
N GLY A 109 -1.71 -11.94 -14.07
CA GLY A 109 -3.15 -12.13 -13.85
C GLY A 109 -3.74 -11.29 -12.71
N SER A 110 -2.90 -10.73 -11.84
CA SER A 110 -3.29 -9.83 -10.74
C SER A 110 -3.28 -8.36 -11.13
N LEU A 111 -2.84 -8.04 -12.35
CA LEU A 111 -2.83 -6.68 -12.91
C LEU A 111 -4.04 -6.46 -13.82
N VAL A 112 -4.68 -5.30 -13.66
CA VAL A 112 -5.66 -4.78 -14.61
C VAL A 112 -4.91 -4.34 -15.86
N THR A 113 -5.37 -4.79 -17.03
CA THR A 113 -4.88 -4.33 -18.34
C THR A 113 -5.96 -3.52 -19.02
N LEU A 114 -5.65 -2.27 -19.34
CA LEU A 114 -6.55 -1.35 -20.01
C LEU A 114 -6.55 -1.56 -21.52
N SER A 115 -7.55 -1.02 -22.21
CA SER A 115 -7.63 -1.04 -23.67
C SER A 115 -6.46 -0.33 -24.35
N SER A 116 -5.83 0.63 -23.66
CA SER A 116 -4.60 1.30 -24.08
C SER A 116 -3.35 0.41 -23.97
N GLY A 117 -3.45 -0.76 -23.34
CA GLY A 117 -2.33 -1.63 -22.99
C GLY A 117 -1.63 -1.26 -21.68
N ALA A 118 -1.98 -0.11 -21.08
CA ALA A 118 -1.49 0.29 -19.78
C ALA A 118 -1.95 -0.68 -18.68
N ARG A 119 -1.12 -0.85 -17.65
CA ARG A 119 -1.37 -1.82 -16.56
C ARG A 119 -1.22 -1.19 -15.20
N TYR A 120 -2.02 -1.68 -14.25
CA TYR A 120 -1.87 -1.38 -12.82
C TYR A 120 -2.44 -2.50 -11.97
N GLY A 121 -1.98 -2.59 -10.72
CA GLY A 121 -2.52 -3.50 -9.72
C GLY A 121 -3.02 -2.71 -8.52
N ILE A 122 -4.16 -3.11 -7.95
CA ILE A 122 -4.64 -2.59 -6.67
C ILE A 122 -4.76 -3.76 -5.73
N ALA A 123 -4.26 -3.62 -4.51
CA ALA A 123 -4.34 -4.63 -3.48
C ALA A 123 -4.82 -4.05 -2.15
N LYS A 124 -5.48 -4.92 -1.39
CA LYS A 124 -5.74 -4.72 0.03
C LYS A 124 -4.83 -5.62 0.85
N LEU A 125 -4.54 -5.20 2.07
CA LEU A 125 -4.06 -6.14 3.08
C LEU A 125 -5.26 -6.90 3.62
N GLY A 126 -5.16 -8.22 3.75
CA GLY A 126 -6.23 -9.05 4.29
C GLY A 126 -5.74 -9.87 5.47
N ALA A 127 -6.57 -9.95 6.51
CA ALA A 127 -6.32 -10.78 7.68
C ALA A 127 -7.19 -12.03 7.64
N TYR A 128 -6.61 -13.19 7.99
CA TYR A 128 -7.31 -14.47 8.07
C TYR A 128 -6.66 -15.36 9.14
N ARG A 129 -7.33 -16.46 9.49
CA ARG A 129 -6.76 -17.49 10.38
C ARG A 129 -6.17 -18.60 9.51
N ASP A 130 -4.85 -18.75 9.56
CA ASP A 130 -4.13 -19.88 8.95
C ASP A 130 -4.27 -21.11 9.86
N ALA A 131 -5.34 -21.87 9.64
CA ALA A 131 -5.76 -22.97 10.50
C ALA A 131 -4.86 -24.21 10.36
N ASN A 132 -4.25 -24.41 9.19
CA ASN A 132 -3.38 -25.56 8.91
C ASN A 132 -1.88 -25.23 8.95
N GLY A 133 -1.51 -23.95 9.14
CA GLY A 133 -0.15 -23.48 9.32
C GLY A 133 0.68 -23.44 8.03
N ASN A 134 0.03 -23.45 6.86
CA ASN A 134 0.70 -23.50 5.57
C ASN A 134 1.15 -22.12 5.06
N ARG A 135 0.88 -21.04 5.81
CA ARG A 135 1.25 -19.64 5.51
C ARG A 135 0.68 -19.13 4.18
N ARG A 136 -0.54 -19.53 3.87
CA ARG A 136 -1.36 -19.05 2.75
C ARG A 136 -2.81 -19.13 3.17
N ARG A 137 -3.67 -18.35 2.53
CA ARG A 137 -5.10 -18.47 2.75
C ARG A 137 -5.65 -19.59 1.90
N ASP A 138 -6.33 -20.53 2.53
CA ASP A 138 -7.13 -21.53 1.81
C ASP A 138 -8.57 -21.04 1.58
N GLU A 139 -9.26 -21.62 0.60
CA GLU A 139 -10.61 -21.17 0.21
C GLU A 139 -11.62 -21.25 1.36
N GLU A 140 -11.42 -22.21 2.26
CA GLU A 140 -12.24 -22.46 3.45
C GLU A 140 -11.94 -21.48 4.60
N GLU A 141 -10.83 -20.76 4.53
CA GLU A 141 -10.42 -19.78 5.54
C GLU A 141 -11.04 -18.42 5.20
N PRO A 142 -11.99 -17.93 6.01
CA PRO A 142 -12.59 -16.64 5.76
C PRO A 142 -11.59 -15.50 6.02
N LEU A 143 -11.72 -14.43 5.25
CA LEU A 143 -11.11 -13.16 5.62
C LEU A 143 -11.84 -12.61 6.84
N LEU A 144 -11.06 -12.28 7.88
CA LEU A 144 -11.52 -11.67 9.12
C LEU A 144 -11.51 -10.15 9.05
N GLY A 145 -10.74 -9.59 8.10
CA GLY A 145 -10.68 -8.15 7.88
C GLY A 145 -9.87 -7.79 6.65
N LEU A 146 -10.01 -6.54 6.23
CA LEU A 146 -9.34 -5.96 5.08
C LEU A 146 -8.78 -4.58 5.45
N SER A 147 -7.81 -4.10 4.67
CA SER A 147 -7.31 -2.75 4.82
C SER A 147 -8.40 -1.71 4.58
N ASP A 148 -8.54 -0.79 5.53
CA ASP A 148 -9.55 0.26 5.49
C ASP A 148 -8.95 1.63 5.14
N GLY A 149 -9.69 2.41 4.35
CA GLY A 149 -9.32 3.77 3.95
C GLY A 149 -8.04 3.89 3.08
N ARG A 150 -7.29 2.79 2.88
CA ARG A 150 -6.02 2.76 2.15
C ARG A 150 -5.89 1.47 1.34
N VAL A 151 -5.22 1.59 0.19
CA VAL A 151 -4.86 0.45 -0.66
C VAL A 151 -3.40 0.54 -1.08
N LEU A 152 -2.81 -0.63 -1.33
CA LEU A 152 -1.54 -0.74 -2.02
C LEU A 152 -1.78 -0.71 -3.53
N MET A 153 -0.98 0.04 -4.28
CA MET A 153 -1.06 0.10 -5.72
C MET A 153 0.30 -0.12 -6.36
N ARG A 154 0.33 -0.97 -7.38
CA ARG A 154 1.49 -1.16 -8.25
C ARG A 154 1.21 -0.53 -9.61
N VAL A 155 2.09 0.38 -10.02
CA VAL A 155 2.02 1.08 -11.31
C VAL A 155 3.30 0.78 -12.10
N PRO A 156 3.35 -0.30 -12.92
CA PRO A 156 4.56 -0.71 -13.63
C PRO A 156 5.19 0.42 -14.47
N GLU A 157 4.34 1.19 -15.14
CA GLU A 157 4.71 2.32 -16.00
C GLU A 157 3.82 3.52 -15.65
N ALA A 158 4.33 4.74 -15.83
CA ALA A 158 3.58 5.94 -15.50
C ALA A 158 2.25 6.00 -16.27
N LEU A 159 1.16 6.33 -15.58
CA LEU A 159 -0.18 6.37 -16.14
C LEU A 159 -0.60 7.81 -16.39
N SER A 160 -1.26 8.03 -17.53
CA SER A 160 -1.97 9.27 -17.79
C SER A 160 -3.16 9.42 -16.83
N ALA A 161 -3.72 10.63 -16.73
CA ALA A 161 -4.96 10.83 -15.96
C ALA A 161 -6.12 9.95 -16.46
N ARG A 162 -6.16 9.68 -17.77
CA ARG A 162 -7.19 8.87 -18.42
C ARG A 162 -7.05 7.38 -18.09
N ASP A 163 -5.81 6.89 -18.06
CA ASP A 163 -5.50 5.49 -17.77
C ASP A 163 -5.39 5.19 -16.27
N SER A 164 -5.51 6.21 -15.43
CA SER A 164 -5.36 6.06 -13.99
C SER A 164 -6.70 5.79 -13.31
N PRO A 165 -6.78 4.81 -12.39
CA PRO A 165 -7.98 4.58 -11.58
C PRO A 165 -8.30 5.75 -10.63
N THR A 166 -7.37 6.67 -10.41
CA THR A 166 -7.53 7.87 -9.56
C THR A 166 -8.12 9.07 -10.31
N GLY A 167 -8.27 8.97 -11.63
CA GLY A 167 -8.57 10.12 -12.50
C GLY A 167 -7.43 11.14 -12.61
N ARG A 168 -6.25 10.84 -12.05
CA ARG A 168 -5.07 11.73 -12.02
C ARG A 168 -3.82 10.99 -12.50
N PRO A 169 -2.82 11.67 -13.08
CA PRO A 169 -1.60 11.01 -13.51
C PRO A 169 -0.89 10.31 -12.34
N LEU A 170 -0.43 9.08 -12.56
CA LEU A 170 0.33 8.30 -11.58
C LEU A 170 1.74 8.05 -12.10
N VAL A 171 2.73 8.25 -11.23
CA VAL A 171 4.11 7.89 -11.55
C VAL A 171 4.32 6.39 -11.40
N ALA A 172 5.29 5.84 -12.13
CA ALA A 172 5.65 4.43 -12.00
C ALA A 172 6.17 4.13 -10.58
N GLY A 173 5.80 2.97 -10.03
CA GLY A 173 6.29 2.49 -8.74
C GLY A 173 5.24 1.80 -7.89
N TRP A 174 5.53 1.76 -6.59
CA TRP A 174 4.64 1.29 -5.54
C TRP A 174 4.08 2.49 -4.78
N HIS A 175 2.78 2.44 -4.48
CA HIS A 175 2.08 3.53 -3.82
C HIS A 175 1.15 2.99 -2.75
N ILE A 176 0.99 3.71 -1.65
CA ILE A 176 -0.13 3.52 -0.74
C ILE A 176 -1.04 4.74 -0.92
N LEU A 177 -2.28 4.48 -1.30
CA LEU A 177 -3.23 5.51 -1.68
C LEU A 177 -4.45 5.48 -0.78
N THR A 178 -4.90 6.66 -0.38
CA THR A 178 -6.19 6.86 0.27
C THR A 178 -7.35 6.55 -0.68
N ILE A 179 -8.33 5.79 -0.19
CA ILE A 179 -9.64 5.58 -0.81
C ILE A 179 -10.73 6.33 -0.02
N PRO A 180 -11.89 6.66 -0.62
CA PRO A 180 -12.28 6.40 -2.00
C PRO A 180 -11.58 7.31 -3.02
N PHE A 181 -11.32 6.78 -4.21
CA PHE A 181 -10.82 7.48 -5.38
C PHE A 181 -11.91 8.32 -6.06
N ASP A 182 -11.49 9.44 -6.65
CA ASP A 182 -12.26 10.22 -7.63
C ASP A 182 -12.17 9.53 -9.00
N CYS A 183 -12.72 8.31 -9.09
CA CYS A 183 -12.63 7.49 -10.29
C CYS A 183 -13.16 8.23 -11.53
N PRO A 184 -12.55 8.00 -12.71
CA PRO A 184 -13.11 8.53 -13.94
C PRO A 184 -14.55 8.05 -14.11
N PRO A 185 -15.46 8.89 -14.62
CA PRO A 185 -16.81 8.46 -14.87
C PRO A 185 -16.82 7.30 -15.88
N PRO A 186 -17.81 6.39 -15.82
CA PRO A 186 -17.95 5.31 -16.79
C PRO A 186 -17.90 5.84 -18.23
N GLU A 187 -17.33 5.07 -19.15
CA GLU A 187 -17.34 5.43 -20.58
C GLU A 187 -18.79 5.67 -21.06
N GLY A 188 -19.01 6.82 -21.71
CA GLY A 188 -20.34 7.25 -22.17
C GLY A 188 -21.09 8.19 -21.21
N THR A 189 -20.53 8.49 -20.04
CA THR A 189 -21.12 9.50 -19.15
C THR A 189 -20.90 10.91 -19.72
N PRO A 190 -21.93 11.79 -19.77
CA PRO A 190 -21.78 13.14 -20.29
C PRO A 190 -20.66 13.93 -19.59
N PRO A 191 -19.86 14.74 -20.32
CA PRO A 191 -18.87 15.60 -19.70
C PRO A 191 -19.53 16.54 -18.69
N GLY A 192 -19.10 16.50 -17.43
CA GLY A 192 -19.59 17.40 -16.36
C GLY A 192 -20.25 16.72 -15.15
N SER A 193 -20.48 15.41 -15.17
CA SER A 193 -21.03 14.66 -14.02
C SER A 193 -19.98 14.18 -13.02
N GLY A 194 -18.69 14.39 -13.31
CA GLY A 194 -17.59 14.11 -12.38
C GLY A 194 -17.60 15.13 -11.27
N SER A 195 -18.05 14.74 -10.08
CA SER A 195 -18.14 15.61 -8.90
C SER A 195 -16.74 15.96 -8.37
N SER A 196 -16.06 16.90 -9.02
CA SER A 196 -14.99 17.68 -8.40
C SER A 196 -15.61 18.75 -7.51
N GLY A 197 -16.44 18.33 -6.54
CA GLY A 197 -17.16 19.17 -5.58
C GLY A 197 -16.26 19.84 -4.54
N GLY A 198 -15.03 20.20 -4.93
CA GLY A 198 -14.20 21.10 -4.15
C GLY A 198 -14.82 22.51 -4.18
N PRO A 199 -14.59 23.32 -3.14
CA PRO A 199 -14.97 24.72 -3.18
C PRO A 199 -14.37 25.38 -4.42
N GLY A 200 -15.13 26.25 -5.07
CA GLY A 200 -14.73 26.91 -6.31
C GLY A 200 -13.35 27.59 -6.22
N PRO A 201 -12.73 27.89 -7.37
CA PRO A 201 -11.41 28.51 -7.40
C PRO A 201 -11.44 29.83 -6.63
N VAL A 202 -10.66 29.89 -5.55
CA VAL A 202 -10.35 31.13 -4.82
C VAL A 202 -8.95 31.56 -5.27
N PRO A 203 -8.67 32.87 -5.41
CA PRO A 203 -7.38 33.33 -5.91
C PRO A 203 -6.22 32.83 -5.04
N ASP A 204 -5.22 32.21 -5.68
CA ASP A 204 -3.97 31.80 -5.01
C ASP A 204 -3.26 33.01 -4.40
N GLY A 205 -2.86 32.91 -3.12
CA GLY A 205 -2.07 33.90 -2.40
C GLY A 205 -0.86 33.32 -1.68
N GLU A 206 0.02 34.18 -1.16
CA GLU A 206 1.09 33.80 -0.23
C GLU A 206 0.60 34.02 1.20
N CYS A 207 -0.07 33.03 1.78
CA CYS A 207 -0.70 33.15 3.10
C CYS A 207 0.27 33.07 4.28
N ALA A 208 1.58 32.97 4.01
CA ALA A 208 2.62 32.77 5.01
C ALA A 208 2.41 31.57 5.96
N VAL A 209 1.56 30.59 5.59
CA VAL A 209 1.36 29.36 6.36
C VAL A 209 2.43 28.34 5.95
N PRO A 210 3.22 27.78 6.88
CA PRO A 210 4.23 26.79 6.56
C PRO A 210 3.58 25.41 6.31
N LEU A 211 2.84 25.26 5.22
CA LEU A 211 2.04 24.05 4.94
C LEU A 211 2.85 22.75 5.07
N GLY A 212 2.29 21.81 5.81
CA GLY A 212 2.90 20.50 6.08
C GLY A 212 3.98 20.51 7.17
N ALA A 213 4.47 21.67 7.62
CA ALA A 213 5.43 21.74 8.72
C ALA A 213 4.84 21.13 10.00
N GLY A 214 5.67 20.43 10.78
CA GLY A 214 5.26 19.91 12.08
C GLY A 214 4.91 21.04 13.04
N CYS A 215 3.93 20.81 13.90
CA CYS A 215 3.42 21.82 14.82
C CYS A 215 2.86 21.17 16.09
N LYS A 216 2.80 21.93 17.18
CA LYS A 216 2.13 21.51 18.43
C LYS A 216 0.79 22.21 18.64
N ASN A 217 0.65 23.43 18.13
CA ASN A 217 -0.54 24.29 18.31
C ASN A 217 -0.68 25.26 17.12
N ASP A 218 -1.85 25.89 17.00
CA ASP A 218 -2.19 26.79 15.89
C ASP A 218 -1.25 27.99 15.74
N ALA A 219 -0.66 28.50 16.83
CA ALA A 219 0.20 29.69 16.77
C ALA A 219 1.50 29.44 15.97
N GLU A 220 1.92 28.18 15.85
CA GLU A 220 3.10 27.77 15.07
C GLU A 220 2.83 27.76 13.55
N CYS A 221 1.55 27.85 13.14
CA CYS A 221 1.14 27.76 11.73
C CYS A 221 0.88 29.11 11.07
N GLY A 222 1.15 30.21 11.76
CA GLY A 222 0.95 31.56 11.23
C GLY A 222 -0.52 31.96 11.12
N VAL A 223 -0.76 33.14 10.54
CA VAL A 223 -2.11 33.71 10.39
C VAL A 223 -2.90 32.88 9.38
N GLY A 224 -4.14 32.52 9.73
CA GLY A 224 -5.01 31.67 8.90
C GLY A 224 -4.70 30.18 8.91
N GLY A 225 -3.57 29.76 9.48
CA GLY A 225 -3.19 28.36 9.64
C GLY A 225 -3.78 27.71 10.90
N VAL A 226 -3.87 26.38 10.88
CA VAL A 226 -4.20 25.55 12.05
C VAL A 226 -3.26 24.35 12.12
N CYS A 227 -3.06 23.86 13.34
CA CYS A 227 -2.25 22.67 13.59
C CYS A 227 -3.15 21.43 13.66
N ILE A 228 -3.14 20.61 12.62
CA ILE A 228 -3.90 19.36 12.59
C ILE A 228 -3.11 18.24 13.27
N HIS A 229 -3.72 17.61 14.29
CA HIS A 229 -3.20 16.39 14.94
C HIS A 229 -4.03 15.15 14.59
N GLU A 230 -5.29 15.36 14.20
CA GLU A 230 -6.23 14.33 13.82
C GLU A 230 -7.10 14.84 12.68
N TYR A 231 -7.01 14.19 11.52
CA TYR A 231 -7.84 14.49 10.36
C TYR A 231 -7.89 13.28 9.44
N ARG A 232 -9.05 12.60 9.42
CA ARG A 232 -9.27 11.25 8.87
C ARG A 232 -8.41 10.14 9.49
N TRP A 233 -7.18 10.47 9.88
CA TRP A 233 -6.20 9.63 10.58
C TRP A 233 -5.37 10.48 11.54
N PRO A 234 -4.56 9.87 12.43
CA PRO A 234 -3.57 10.60 13.22
C PRO A 234 -2.50 11.28 12.35
N TRP A 235 -2.05 12.46 12.78
CA TRP A 235 -0.96 13.23 12.17
C TRP A 235 0.21 13.34 13.16
N PRO A 236 1.11 12.34 13.24
CA PRO A 236 2.19 12.33 14.21
C PRO A 236 3.08 13.58 14.11
N GLY A 237 3.21 14.31 15.22
CA GLY A 237 3.97 15.56 15.29
C GLY A 237 3.24 16.77 14.69
N GLY A 238 1.94 16.66 14.43
CA GLY A 238 1.09 17.70 13.84
C GLY A 238 1.45 18.05 12.40
N ALA A 239 0.57 18.78 11.72
CA ALA A 239 0.92 19.49 10.49
C ALA A 239 0.19 20.83 10.38
N CYS A 240 0.87 21.85 9.86
CA CYS A 240 0.22 23.10 9.51
C CYS A 240 -0.61 22.95 8.23
N ALA A 241 -1.86 23.37 8.30
CA ALA A 241 -2.83 23.36 7.21
C ALA A 241 -3.67 24.64 7.23
N ILE A 242 -4.41 24.91 6.16
CA ILE A 242 -5.42 25.99 6.14
C ILE A 242 -6.81 25.33 6.14
N PRO A 243 -7.71 25.65 7.07
CA PRO A 243 -9.06 25.07 7.10
C PRO A 243 -9.89 25.60 5.92
N GLU A 244 -10.90 24.85 5.49
CA GLU A 244 -11.95 25.33 4.59
C GLU A 244 -13.28 25.47 5.37
N PRO A 245 -13.95 26.65 5.33
CA PRO A 245 -13.51 27.88 4.65
C PRO A 245 -12.27 28.52 5.34
N PRO A 246 -11.39 29.22 4.59
CA PRO A 246 -10.22 29.86 5.19
C PRO A 246 -10.63 31.00 6.13
N ARG A 247 -9.99 31.09 7.31
CA ARG A 247 -10.28 32.15 8.29
C ARG A 247 -10.05 33.56 7.73
N ASP A 248 -8.99 33.71 6.93
CA ASP A 248 -8.55 34.98 6.35
C ASP A 248 -8.71 35.03 4.82
N VAL A 249 -9.57 34.18 4.25
CA VAL A 249 -9.88 34.07 2.79
C VAL A 249 -8.67 33.68 1.90
N CYS A 250 -7.47 33.61 2.45
CA CYS A 250 -6.26 33.26 1.72
C CYS A 250 -6.08 31.75 1.57
N ARG A 251 -5.73 31.29 0.36
CA ARG A 251 -5.26 29.93 0.08
C ARG A 251 -3.86 29.96 -0.49
N GLN A 252 -2.98 29.10 0.02
CA GLN A 252 -1.58 29.13 -0.38
C GLN A 252 -1.39 28.54 -1.77
N ARG A 253 -0.62 29.22 -2.63
CA ARG A 253 -0.25 28.69 -3.95
C ARG A 253 0.38 27.29 -3.82
N GLY A 254 -0.07 26.37 -4.66
CA GLY A 254 0.42 24.99 -4.68
C GLY A 254 -0.10 24.11 -3.54
N SER A 255 -1.04 24.63 -2.73
CA SER A 255 -1.81 23.80 -1.81
C SER A 255 -2.88 23.01 -2.56
N VAL A 256 -3.29 21.89 -1.98
CA VAL A 256 -4.36 21.05 -2.51
C VAL A 256 -5.43 20.87 -1.46
N PHE A 257 -6.70 20.96 -1.87
CA PHE A 257 -7.82 20.72 -0.97
C PHE A 257 -8.03 19.21 -0.78
N VAL A 258 -8.06 18.79 0.47
CA VAL A 258 -8.51 17.46 0.88
C VAL A 258 -9.75 17.66 1.74
N GLY A 259 -10.90 17.23 1.23
CA GLY A 259 -12.21 17.37 1.89
C GLY A 259 -12.51 16.24 2.86
N ILE A 260 -13.61 16.31 3.61
CA ILE A 260 -14.17 15.18 4.37
C ILE A 260 -15.28 14.55 3.51
N PRO A 261 -15.30 13.22 3.27
CA PRO A 261 -16.31 12.61 2.42
C PRO A 261 -17.74 12.85 2.93
N GLU A 262 -17.93 12.85 4.25
CA GLU A 262 -19.23 13.01 4.92
C GLU A 262 -19.67 14.48 5.04
N ALA A 263 -18.77 15.44 4.79
CA ALA A 263 -19.03 16.87 4.94
C ALA A 263 -18.49 17.66 3.73
N PRO A 264 -19.25 17.70 2.61
CA PRO A 264 -18.86 18.46 1.42
C PRO A 264 -18.50 19.90 1.73
N GLY A 265 -17.45 20.42 1.11
CA GLY A 265 -16.94 21.77 1.35
C GLY A 265 -16.21 21.97 2.68
N THR A 266 -16.11 20.94 3.53
CA THR A 266 -15.29 20.97 4.76
C THR A 266 -14.01 20.19 4.54
N GLY A 267 -12.87 20.73 4.99
CA GLY A 267 -11.59 20.05 4.87
C GLY A 267 -10.42 20.97 5.12
N TYR A 268 -9.27 20.59 4.56
CA TYR A 268 -8.02 21.32 4.71
C TYR A 268 -7.30 21.49 3.39
N TRP A 269 -6.71 22.66 3.19
CA TRP A 269 -5.67 22.87 2.20
C TRP A 269 -4.35 22.40 2.76
N LEU A 270 -3.79 21.39 2.12
CA LEU A 270 -2.56 20.72 2.51
C LEU A 270 -1.44 21.07 1.54
N LYS A 271 -0.20 20.77 1.95
CA LYS A 271 0.96 20.86 1.06
C LYS A 271 0.77 19.90 -0.13
N GLY A 272 0.77 20.45 -1.35
CA GLY A 272 0.72 19.65 -2.57
C GLY A 272 2.02 18.89 -2.84
N CYS A 273 1.93 17.81 -3.60
CA CYS A 273 3.08 16.99 -3.99
C CYS A 273 2.89 16.28 -5.34
N GLN A 274 4.03 15.86 -5.91
CA GLN A 274 4.15 14.97 -7.07
C GLN A 274 4.79 13.64 -6.67
N VAL A 275 5.75 13.67 -5.74
CA VAL A 275 6.47 12.51 -5.21
C VAL A 275 6.67 12.66 -3.70
N SER A 276 6.94 11.56 -2.98
CA SER A 276 7.08 11.59 -1.52
C SER A 276 8.21 12.48 -1.02
N ALA A 277 9.26 12.68 -1.82
CA ALA A 277 10.36 13.60 -1.50
C ALA A 277 9.89 15.06 -1.36
N ASP A 278 8.83 15.47 -2.06
CA ASP A 278 8.29 16.85 -2.00
C ASP A 278 7.77 17.18 -0.61
N CYS A 279 7.38 16.18 0.18
CA CYS A 279 6.81 16.38 1.50
C CYS A 279 7.83 16.93 2.49
N GLY A 280 9.11 16.62 2.33
CA GLY A 280 10.18 17.15 3.19
C GLY A 280 10.05 16.71 4.66
N ARG A 281 9.30 15.64 4.92
CA ARG A 281 9.14 15.00 6.23
C ARG A 281 9.43 13.52 6.10
N VAL A 282 10.03 12.96 7.14
CA VAL A 282 10.23 11.51 7.24
C VAL A 282 8.91 10.80 7.48
N ALA A 283 8.92 9.47 7.35
CA ALA A 283 7.77 8.61 7.62
C ALA A 283 7.04 9.00 8.93
N PRO A 284 5.68 8.96 8.94
CA PRO A 284 4.82 8.29 7.96
C PRO A 284 4.33 9.19 6.82
N TYR A 285 4.93 10.37 6.63
CA TYR A 285 4.50 11.34 5.62
C TYR A 285 5.01 10.97 4.22
N GLN A 286 4.09 10.87 3.28
CA GLN A 286 4.39 10.61 1.87
C GLN A 286 3.42 11.34 0.96
N CYS A 287 3.71 11.32 -0.35
CA CYS A 287 2.80 11.89 -1.32
C CYS A 287 1.67 10.91 -1.62
N ASP A 288 0.47 11.22 -1.16
CA ASP A 288 -0.72 10.50 -1.55
C ASP A 288 -1.09 10.89 -2.99
N GLN A 289 -0.87 9.99 -3.97
CA GLN A 289 -1.06 10.33 -5.38
C GLN A 289 -2.54 10.54 -5.77
N GLN A 290 -3.48 9.99 -4.99
CA GLN A 290 -4.90 10.24 -5.18
C GLN A 290 -5.23 11.70 -4.87
N ASN A 291 -4.79 12.18 -3.70
CA ASN A 291 -5.10 13.54 -3.23
C ASN A 291 -4.09 14.58 -3.71
N ARG A 292 -2.92 14.14 -4.19
CA ARG A 292 -1.75 14.97 -4.52
C ARG A 292 -1.30 15.83 -3.35
N ALA A 293 -1.45 15.29 -2.14
CA ALA A 293 -1.22 15.94 -0.86
C ALA A 293 -0.19 15.16 -0.04
N CYS A 294 0.62 15.87 0.74
CA CYS A 294 1.49 15.26 1.73
C CYS A 294 0.68 14.85 2.96
N MET A 295 0.58 13.53 3.18
CA MET A 295 -0.30 12.95 4.19
C MET A 295 0.42 11.81 4.94
N PRO A 296 0.05 11.51 6.20
CA PRO A 296 0.62 10.42 6.98
C PRO A 296 0.05 9.05 6.54
N THR A 297 0.25 8.69 5.26
CA THR A 297 -0.37 7.51 4.63
C THR A 297 0.56 6.29 4.50
N ALA A 298 1.78 6.34 5.04
CA ALA A 298 2.75 5.26 4.86
C ALA A 298 2.40 3.94 5.61
N GLU A 299 1.41 3.95 6.51
CA GLU A 299 0.93 2.75 7.22
C GLU A 299 -0.43 2.30 6.64
N ILE A 300 -0.73 1.00 6.56
CA ILE A 300 -2.05 0.49 6.16
C ILE A 300 -2.71 -0.19 7.36
N PRO A 301 -3.80 0.37 7.93
CA PRO A 301 -4.57 -0.31 8.97
C PRO A 301 -5.41 -1.43 8.35
N VAL A 302 -5.40 -2.61 8.97
CA VAL A 302 -6.31 -3.72 8.68
C VAL A 302 -7.38 -3.73 9.77
N GLU A 303 -8.62 -3.49 9.37
CA GLU A 303 -9.76 -3.48 10.29
C GLU A 303 -10.46 -4.82 10.26
N LEU A 304 -10.47 -5.51 11.40
CA LEU A 304 -11.21 -6.75 11.60
C LEU A 304 -12.68 -6.45 11.84
N GLN A 305 -13.56 -7.16 11.16
CA GLN A 305 -15.00 -6.91 11.17
C GLN A 305 -15.78 -8.22 11.19
N ASP A 306 -16.88 -8.27 11.96
CA ASP A 306 -17.76 -9.45 12.03
C ASP A 306 -18.48 -9.72 10.69
N SER A 307 -18.61 -8.69 9.86
CA SER A 307 -19.15 -8.77 8.50
C SER A 307 -18.39 -7.83 7.58
N MET A 308 -17.81 -8.36 6.51
CA MET A 308 -17.16 -7.54 5.49
C MET A 308 -18.22 -6.87 4.63
N SER A 309 -18.27 -5.55 4.65
CA SER A 309 -19.01 -4.77 3.66
C SER A 309 -18.13 -4.53 2.43
N PRO A 310 -18.64 -4.66 1.19
CA PRO A 310 -17.94 -4.18 0.01
C PRO A 310 -17.59 -2.69 0.21
N GLN A 311 -16.33 -2.34 0.03
CA GLN A 311 -15.82 -1.00 0.25
C GLN A 311 -15.41 -0.39 -1.08
N SER A 312 -16.40 0.20 -1.77
CA SER A 312 -16.20 0.85 -3.06
C SER A 312 -14.91 1.65 -3.11
N LEU A 313 -13.97 1.23 -3.96
CA LEU A 313 -12.74 1.98 -4.22
C LEU A 313 -13.03 3.35 -4.80
N CYS A 314 -14.17 3.54 -5.44
CA CYS A 314 -14.60 4.79 -6.05
C CYS A 314 -15.59 5.53 -5.16
N ARG A 315 -15.50 6.86 -5.13
CA ARG A 315 -16.52 7.68 -4.48
C ARG A 315 -17.84 7.48 -5.23
N ALA A 316 -18.91 7.18 -4.51
CA ALA A 316 -20.23 7.11 -5.12
C ALA A 316 -20.57 8.47 -5.77
N PRO A 317 -21.15 8.49 -6.99
CA PRO A 317 -21.67 9.72 -7.55
C PRO A 317 -22.70 10.29 -6.56
N ASP A 318 -22.57 11.58 -6.27
CA ASP A 318 -23.41 12.28 -5.31
C ASP A 318 -24.88 12.17 -5.75
N SER A 319 -25.66 11.35 -5.04
CA SER A 319 -27.07 11.08 -5.35
C SER A 319 -27.98 12.28 -5.04
N SER A 320 -27.41 13.37 -4.52
CA SER A 320 -28.13 14.61 -4.20
C SER A 320 -28.29 15.58 -5.37
N GLN A 321 -27.70 15.30 -6.55
CA GLN A 321 -28.06 16.06 -7.76
C GLN A 321 -29.39 15.57 -8.32
N PRO A 322 -30.46 16.39 -8.37
CA PRO A 322 -31.68 16.00 -9.05
C PRO A 322 -31.33 15.71 -10.50
N LEU A 323 -31.72 14.51 -10.98
CA LEU A 323 -31.69 14.15 -12.39
C LEU A 323 -32.34 15.29 -13.18
N GLN A 324 -31.53 16.14 -13.80
CA GLN A 324 -32.07 17.13 -14.72
C GLN A 324 -32.67 16.32 -15.87
N ALA A 325 -33.99 16.38 -15.98
CA ALA A 325 -34.72 15.76 -17.07
C ALA A 325 -34.14 16.28 -18.38
N VAL A 326 -33.50 15.38 -19.13
CA VAL A 326 -33.09 15.65 -20.51
C VAL A 326 -34.38 16.00 -21.27
N PRO A 327 -34.50 17.21 -21.85
CA PRO A 327 -35.66 17.51 -22.68
C PRO A 327 -35.64 16.58 -23.87
N VAL A 328 -36.69 15.75 -23.97
CA VAL A 328 -36.96 14.92 -25.14
C VAL A 328 -37.28 15.88 -26.31
N PRO A 329 -36.64 15.73 -27.49
CA PRO A 329 -36.89 16.59 -28.64
C PRO A 329 -38.32 16.47 -29.18
#